data_AF-S4NHE3-F1
#
_entry.id   AF-S4NHE3-F1
#
_cell.length_a   1.000
_cell.length_b   1.000
_cell.length_c   1.000
_cell.angle_alpha   90.00
_cell.angle_beta   90.00
_cell.angle_gamma   90.00
#
_symmetry.space_group_name_H-M   'P 1'
#
loop_
_entity.id
_entity.type
_entity.pdbx_description
1 polymer ?
#
loop_
_entity_poly.entity_id
_entity_poly.type
_entity_poly.pdbx_seq_one_letter_code
_entity_poly.pdbx_strand_id
1 'polypeptide(L)'
;MINLKNHWKRFVISTLIAGIAALALFVLAGNSGSTAAATWHNGTPTILRGKWRTKVSREYGVSGRAHLHITKKGLMNSPKFPPQDPDYTSKLHYRYVGKHVYSIIGREFNNAPANGIKVHFLVKVYNHHKIYFKQVNGSSDGNGVFYKY
;
A
#
# COMPACT_ATOMS: atom_id res chain seq x y z
N MET A 1 49.61 55.05 -16.96
CA MET A 1 48.70 54.50 -17.99
C MET A 1 48.03 53.25 -17.45
N ILE A 2 46.73 53.30 -17.16
CA ILE A 2 45.96 52.15 -16.64
C ILE A 2 45.50 51.29 -17.83
N ASN A 3 45.78 50.00 -17.78
CA ASN A 3 45.57 49.06 -18.89
C ASN A 3 44.09 48.64 -18.98
N LEU A 4 43.30 49.40 -19.76
CA LEU A 4 41.85 49.22 -19.91
C LEU A 4 41.42 47.83 -20.44
N LYS A 5 42.30 47.08 -21.12
CA LYS A 5 41.95 45.77 -21.71
C LYS A 5 41.65 44.68 -20.67
N ASN A 6 42.20 44.81 -19.45
CA ASN A 6 42.03 43.81 -18.40
C ASN A 6 40.71 43.98 -17.63
N HIS A 7 40.14 45.18 -17.59
CA HIS A 7 38.87 45.44 -16.92
C HIS A 7 37.68 44.91 -17.70
N TRP A 8 37.72 44.97 -19.03
CA TRP A 8 36.64 44.49 -19.90
C TRP A 8 36.52 42.95 -19.88
N LYS A 9 37.65 42.23 -19.92
CA LYS A 9 37.68 40.76 -19.77
C LYS A 9 37.14 40.30 -18.42
N ARG A 10 37.46 41.02 -17.34
CA ARG A 10 36.95 40.73 -15.98
C ARG A 10 35.45 40.99 -15.83
N PHE A 11 34.91 41.99 -16.53
CA PHE A 11 33.49 42.30 -16.51
C PHE A 11 32.66 41.23 -17.23
N VAL A 12 33.11 40.78 -18.41
CA VAL A 12 32.44 39.76 -19.24
C VAL A 12 32.46 38.37 -18.58
N ILE A 13 33.58 37.99 -17.94
CA ILE A 13 33.69 36.70 -17.22
C ILE A 13 32.73 36.68 -16.01
N SER A 14 32.60 37.79 -15.30
CA SER A 14 31.69 37.90 -14.14
C SER A 14 30.22 37.76 -14.53
N THR A 15 29.82 38.26 -15.72
CA THR A 15 28.44 38.15 -16.21
C THR A 15 28.09 36.73 -16.66
N LEU A 16 29.04 36.02 -17.28
CA LEU A 16 28.86 34.61 -17.68
C LEU A 16 28.71 33.67 -16.47
N ILE A 17 29.48 33.89 -15.40
CA ILE A 17 29.39 33.07 -14.17
C ILE A 17 28.04 33.28 -13.46
N ALA A 18 27.55 34.52 -13.40
CA ALA A 18 26.24 34.83 -12.81
C ALA A 18 25.07 34.18 -13.59
N GLY A 19 25.15 34.14 -14.93
CA GLY A 19 24.15 33.49 -15.77
C GLY A 19 24.07 31.97 -15.58
N ILE A 20 25.22 31.30 -15.42
CA ILE A 20 25.29 29.85 -15.19
C ILE A 20 24.75 29.48 -13.80
N ALA A 21 25.04 30.29 -12.77
CA ALA A 21 24.52 30.08 -11.43
C ALA A 21 22.99 30.23 -11.35
N ALA A 22 22.41 31.19 -12.08
CA ALA A 22 20.95 31.38 -12.14
C ALA A 22 20.22 30.22 -12.85
N LEU A 23 20.81 29.66 -13.92
CA LEU A 23 20.28 28.48 -14.61
C LEU A 23 20.36 27.21 -13.74
N ALA A 24 21.44 27.04 -12.99
CA ALA A 24 21.60 25.90 -12.07
C ALA A 24 20.55 25.90 -10.94
N LEU A 25 20.19 27.08 -10.41
CA LEU A 25 19.13 27.23 -9.40
C LEU A 25 17.73 26.93 -9.98
N PHE A 26 17.46 27.31 -11.23
CA PHE A 26 16.17 27.01 -11.89
C PHE A 26 15.97 25.51 -12.16
N VAL A 27 17.04 24.80 -12.52
CA VAL A 27 16.99 23.33 -12.72
C VAL A 27 16.78 22.59 -11.39
N LEU A 28 17.31 23.10 -10.28
CA LEU A 28 17.11 22.52 -8.94
C LEU A 28 15.72 22.83 -8.37
N ALA A 29 15.13 23.99 -8.67
CA ALA A 29 13.80 24.37 -8.22
C ALA A 29 12.68 23.57 -8.93
N GLY A 30 12.88 23.21 -10.19
CA GLY A 30 11.90 22.46 -11.00
C GLY A 30 11.75 20.98 -10.65
N ASN A 31 12.66 20.41 -9.86
CA ASN A 31 12.68 18.98 -9.56
C ASN A 31 12.20 18.65 -8.13
N SER A 32 11.28 19.46 -7.61
CA SER A 32 10.48 19.13 -6.43
C SER A 32 9.49 18.02 -6.82
N GLY A 33 9.99 16.79 -6.93
CA GLY A 33 9.16 15.61 -7.15
C GLY A 33 8.07 15.61 -6.08
N SER A 34 6.82 15.86 -6.48
CA SER A 34 5.69 15.79 -5.58
C SER A 34 5.54 14.33 -5.16
N THR A 35 6.08 13.97 -4.01
CA THR A 35 5.69 12.75 -3.31
C THR A 35 4.22 12.90 -2.97
N ALA A 36 3.35 12.46 -3.88
CA ALA A 36 1.92 12.42 -3.66
C ALA A 36 1.69 11.65 -2.36
N ALA A 37 1.18 12.35 -1.33
CA ALA A 37 0.86 11.73 -0.06
C ALA A 37 -0.03 10.50 -0.34
N ALA A 38 0.28 9.36 0.29
CA ALA A 38 -0.45 8.13 0.07
C ALA A 38 -1.90 8.27 0.57
N THR A 39 -2.82 8.64 -0.34
CA THR A 39 -4.22 8.91 -0.02
C THR A 39 -4.97 7.61 0.29
N TRP A 40 -5.85 7.66 1.28
CA TRP A 40 -6.79 6.58 1.56
C TRP A 40 -7.99 6.67 0.62
N HIS A 41 -8.36 5.54 0.04
CA HIS A 41 -9.50 5.40 -0.85
C HIS A 41 -10.59 4.56 -0.18
N ASN A 42 -11.84 4.94 -0.40
CA ASN A 42 -12.98 4.17 0.10
C ASN A 42 -13.08 2.80 -0.57
N GLY A 43 -13.23 1.76 0.25
CA GLY A 43 -13.43 0.38 -0.16
C GLY A 43 -12.16 -0.43 -0.28
N THR A 44 -12.07 -1.24 -1.35
CA THR A 44 -10.93 -2.11 -1.66
C THR A 44 -10.45 -1.92 -3.10
N PRO A 45 -9.16 -2.15 -3.40
CA PRO A 45 -8.63 -2.15 -4.75
C PRO A 45 -9.33 -3.20 -5.61
N THR A 46 -9.66 -2.88 -6.86
CA THR A 46 -10.33 -3.81 -7.78
C THR A 46 -9.55 -5.11 -7.98
N ILE A 47 -8.21 -5.06 -8.01
CA ILE A 47 -7.35 -6.23 -8.18
C ILE A 47 -7.48 -7.25 -7.04
N LEU A 48 -7.89 -6.82 -5.84
CA LEU A 48 -8.07 -7.70 -4.68
C LEU A 48 -9.47 -8.31 -4.62
N ARG A 49 -10.44 -7.79 -5.38
CA ARG A 49 -11.84 -8.24 -5.28
C ARG A 49 -12.00 -9.64 -5.86
N GLY A 50 -12.84 -10.43 -5.20
CA GLY A 50 -13.15 -11.81 -5.59
C GLY A 50 -13.04 -12.79 -4.43
N LYS A 51 -13.17 -14.07 -4.76
CA LYS A 51 -13.05 -15.20 -3.84
C LYS A 51 -11.65 -15.79 -3.91
N TRP A 52 -11.10 -16.09 -2.75
CA TRP A 52 -9.74 -16.52 -2.53
C TRP A 52 -9.73 -17.68 -1.55
N ARG A 53 -8.82 -18.63 -1.72
CA ARG A 53 -8.66 -19.77 -0.80
C ARG A 53 -7.21 -20.14 -0.61
N THR A 54 -6.86 -20.63 0.56
CA THR A 54 -5.52 -21.22 0.77
C THR A 54 -5.47 -22.63 0.16
N LYS A 55 -4.25 -23.19 0.06
CA LYS A 55 -4.09 -24.62 -0.18
C LYS A 55 -4.69 -25.41 0.99
N VAL A 56 -5.11 -26.63 0.70
CA VAL A 56 -5.48 -27.59 1.74
C VAL A 56 -4.29 -27.82 2.65
N SER A 57 -4.59 -27.95 3.93
CA SER A 57 -3.66 -28.11 5.02
C SER A 57 -4.22 -29.14 5.97
N ARG A 58 -3.34 -29.90 6.61
CA ARG A 58 -3.74 -30.90 7.60
C ARG A 58 -3.11 -30.58 8.93
N GLU A 59 -3.93 -30.53 9.97
CA GLU A 59 -3.48 -30.29 11.35
C GLU A 59 -4.36 -31.14 12.28
N TYR A 60 -3.75 -31.77 13.28
CA TYR A 60 -4.43 -32.67 14.23
C TYR A 60 -5.37 -33.71 13.58
N GLY A 61 -4.95 -34.26 12.43
CA GLY A 61 -5.75 -35.25 11.67
C GLY A 61 -6.85 -34.67 10.79
N VAL A 62 -7.22 -33.39 10.96
CA VAL A 62 -8.27 -32.69 10.22
C VAL A 62 -7.67 -31.97 9.00
N SER A 63 -8.35 -32.05 7.86
CA SER A 63 -7.99 -31.31 6.64
C SER A 63 -8.86 -30.07 6.52
N GLY A 64 -8.25 -28.92 6.28
CA GLY A 64 -8.90 -27.62 6.25
C GLY A 64 -8.29 -26.67 5.21
N ARG A 65 -9.06 -25.65 4.82
CA ARG A 65 -8.58 -24.53 4.00
C ARG A 65 -9.32 -23.27 4.42
N ALA A 66 -8.60 -22.15 4.44
CA ALA A 66 -9.20 -20.85 4.71
C ALA A 66 -9.82 -20.27 3.44
N HIS A 67 -10.91 -19.52 3.60
CA HIS A 67 -11.59 -18.82 2.52
C HIS A 67 -11.59 -17.31 2.79
N LEU A 68 -11.40 -16.52 1.75
CA LEU A 68 -11.37 -15.08 1.83
C LEU A 68 -12.21 -14.52 0.69
N HIS A 69 -13.20 -13.70 1.02
CA HIS A 69 -14.06 -13.03 0.04
C HIS A 69 -13.92 -11.53 0.20
N ILE A 70 -13.37 -10.87 -0.81
CA ILE A 70 -13.12 -9.43 -0.82
C ILE A 70 -14.08 -8.78 -1.81
N THR A 71 -14.93 -7.88 -1.31
CA THR A 71 -15.82 -7.05 -2.12
C THR A 71 -15.38 -5.59 -2.03
N LYS A 72 -16.07 -4.68 -2.73
CA LYS A 72 -15.77 -3.24 -2.65
C LYS A 72 -15.91 -2.70 -1.22
N LYS A 73 -16.88 -3.18 -0.42
CA LYS A 73 -17.24 -2.59 0.88
C LYS A 73 -17.06 -3.54 2.07
N GLY A 74 -16.82 -4.82 1.82
CA GLY A 74 -16.73 -5.85 2.85
C GLY A 74 -15.64 -6.87 2.55
N LEU A 75 -15.11 -7.46 3.62
CA LEU A 75 -14.11 -8.52 3.61
C LEU A 75 -14.59 -9.59 4.57
N MET A 76 -14.69 -10.82 4.09
CA MET A 76 -15.06 -11.98 4.89
C MET A 76 -13.88 -12.95 4.91
N ASN A 77 -13.44 -13.36 6.09
CA ASN A 77 -12.35 -14.30 6.29
C ASN A 77 -12.88 -15.51 7.06
N SER A 78 -12.89 -16.67 6.42
CA SER A 78 -13.28 -17.94 7.06
C SER A 78 -12.01 -18.72 7.42
N PRO A 79 -11.90 -19.14 8.69
CA PRO A 79 -10.71 -19.82 9.20
C PRO A 79 -10.50 -21.19 8.58
N LYS A 80 -9.28 -21.70 8.70
CA LYS A 80 -8.87 -22.96 8.07
C LYS A 80 -9.50 -24.19 8.75
N PHE A 81 -9.65 -24.15 10.06
CA PHE A 81 -10.07 -25.28 10.88
C PHE A 81 -11.22 -24.86 11.82
N PRO A 82 -12.20 -25.75 12.07
CA PRO A 82 -13.20 -25.55 13.11
C PRO A 82 -12.54 -25.58 14.51
N PRO A 83 -13.17 -24.99 15.54
CA PRO A 83 -14.52 -24.41 15.57
C PRO A 83 -14.58 -22.89 15.36
N GLN A 84 -13.57 -22.28 14.73
CA GLN A 84 -13.53 -20.82 14.59
C GLN A 84 -14.61 -20.30 13.63
N ASP A 85 -15.31 -19.23 14.04
CA ASP A 85 -16.32 -18.57 13.20
C ASP A 85 -15.69 -17.68 12.12
N PRO A 86 -16.39 -17.43 11.00
CA PRO A 86 -15.94 -16.45 10.02
C PRO A 86 -15.99 -15.01 10.55
N ASP A 87 -14.95 -14.25 10.21
CA ASP A 87 -14.85 -12.83 10.51
C ASP A 87 -15.43 -11.99 9.37
N TYR A 88 -16.13 -10.91 9.71
CA TYR A 88 -16.67 -9.97 8.75
C TYR A 88 -16.24 -8.53 9.08
N THR A 89 -15.50 -7.95 8.13
CA THR A 89 -15.04 -6.56 8.21
C THR A 89 -15.78 -5.69 7.20
N SER A 90 -16.21 -4.51 7.66
CA SER A 90 -16.82 -3.46 6.82
C SER A 90 -16.12 -2.11 7.00
N LYS A 91 -16.69 -1.04 6.41
CA LYS A 91 -16.12 0.34 6.43
C LYS A 91 -14.66 0.37 5.94
N LEU A 92 -14.40 -0.40 4.89
CA LEU A 92 -13.06 -0.60 4.34
C LEU A 92 -12.53 0.67 3.70
N HIS A 93 -11.26 0.94 3.96
CA HIS A 93 -10.47 1.93 3.23
C HIS A 93 -9.13 1.30 2.88
N TYR A 94 -8.55 1.68 1.75
CA TYR A 94 -7.25 1.16 1.34
C TYR A 94 -6.29 2.27 0.91
N ARG A 95 -5.00 2.00 1.02
CA ARG A 95 -3.94 2.79 0.40
C ARG A 95 -2.94 1.86 -0.28
N TYR A 96 -2.41 2.30 -1.41
CA TYR A 96 -1.28 1.63 -2.03
C TYR A 96 0.01 2.02 -1.30
N VAL A 97 0.80 1.04 -0.86
CA VAL A 97 2.06 1.31 -0.13
C VAL A 97 3.30 1.02 -0.97
N GLY A 98 3.13 0.72 -2.27
CA GLY A 98 4.21 0.39 -3.18
C GLY A 98 4.43 -1.12 -3.34
N LYS A 99 5.19 -1.52 -4.37
CA LYS A 99 5.60 -2.91 -4.65
C LYS A 99 4.44 -3.92 -4.63
N HIS A 100 3.28 -3.54 -5.20
CA HIS A 100 2.06 -4.37 -5.21
C HIS A 100 1.50 -4.71 -3.82
N VAL A 101 1.83 -3.90 -2.82
CA VAL A 101 1.29 -4.04 -1.46
C VAL A 101 0.21 -3.00 -1.23
N TYR A 102 -0.90 -3.45 -0.67
CA TYR A 102 -2.04 -2.62 -0.27
C TYR A 102 -2.23 -2.74 1.23
N SER A 103 -2.40 -1.59 1.88
CA SER A 103 -2.78 -1.50 3.28
C SER A 103 -4.27 -1.24 3.34
N ILE A 104 -5.03 -2.11 3.99
CA ILE A 104 -6.49 -2.03 4.11
C ILE A 104 -6.84 -1.88 5.58
N ILE A 105 -7.64 -0.87 5.93
CA ILE A 105 -8.20 -0.72 7.27
C ILE A 105 -9.70 -0.91 7.20
N GLY A 106 -10.28 -1.42 8.27
CA GLY A 106 -11.72 -1.63 8.37
C GLY A 106 -12.18 -1.69 9.81
N ARG A 107 -13.45 -2.05 9.98
CA ARG A 107 -14.04 -2.32 11.28
C ARG A 107 -14.74 -3.66 11.27
N GLU A 108 -14.42 -4.46 12.26
CA GLU A 108 -15.09 -5.71 12.58
C GLU A 108 -16.17 -5.45 13.63
N PHE A 109 -17.34 -6.05 13.41
CA PHE A 109 -18.50 -5.90 14.29
C PHE A 109 -18.92 -7.23 14.93
N ASN A 110 -18.27 -8.34 14.57
CA ASN A 110 -18.57 -9.63 15.17
C ASN A 110 -18.11 -9.63 16.63
N ASN A 111 -19.05 -9.87 17.55
CA ASN A 111 -18.83 -9.83 19.01
C ASN A 111 -18.05 -8.58 19.50
N ALA A 112 -18.26 -7.43 18.87
CA ALA A 112 -17.50 -6.21 19.12
C ALA A 112 -18.38 -5.11 19.77
N PRO A 113 -17.77 -4.13 20.47
CA PRO A 113 -18.49 -2.95 20.98
C PRO A 113 -19.23 -2.21 19.86
N ALA A 114 -20.21 -1.35 20.18
CA ALA A 114 -21.06 -0.64 19.21
C ALA A 114 -20.28 0.11 18.09
N ASN A 115 -19.05 0.53 18.36
CA ASN A 115 -18.19 1.21 17.39
C ASN A 115 -17.39 0.26 16.48
N GLY A 116 -17.39 -1.04 16.73
CA GLY A 116 -16.57 -2.04 16.04
C GLY A 116 -15.09 -1.92 16.37
N ILE A 117 -14.35 -3.01 16.20
CA ILE A 117 -12.91 -3.07 16.43
C ILE A 117 -12.19 -2.70 15.14
N LYS A 118 -11.22 -1.78 15.22
CA LYS A 118 -10.42 -1.40 14.05
C LYS A 118 -9.49 -2.56 13.69
N VAL A 119 -9.57 -3.01 12.44
CA VAL A 119 -8.70 -4.04 11.89
C VAL A 119 -7.82 -3.47 10.79
N HIS A 120 -6.62 -4.00 10.66
CA HIS A 120 -5.62 -3.59 9.68
C HIS A 120 -5.06 -4.81 8.97
N PHE A 121 -5.13 -4.79 7.64
CA PHE A 121 -4.61 -5.83 6.77
C PHE A 121 -3.52 -5.28 5.85
N LEU A 122 -2.56 -6.14 5.55
CA LEU A 122 -1.62 -5.97 4.46
C LEU A 122 -1.86 -7.07 3.43
N VAL A 123 -2.00 -6.65 2.17
CA VAL A 123 -2.21 -7.57 1.06
C VAL A 123 -1.15 -7.33 -0.01
N LYS A 124 -0.30 -8.33 -0.25
CA LYS A 124 0.68 -8.31 -1.34
C LYS A 124 0.12 -9.08 -2.52
N VAL A 125 0.02 -8.43 -3.67
CA VAL A 125 -0.37 -9.07 -4.92
C VAL A 125 0.86 -9.61 -5.61
N TYR A 126 0.88 -10.92 -5.88
CA TYR A 126 1.89 -11.52 -6.76
C TYR A 126 1.43 -11.50 -8.21
N ASN A 127 0.17 -11.83 -8.44
CA ASN A 127 -0.50 -11.77 -9.74
C ASN A 127 -2.03 -11.83 -9.54
N HIS A 128 -2.80 -11.80 -10.64
CA HIS A 128 -4.27 -11.86 -10.62
C HIS A 128 -4.87 -13.09 -9.93
N HIS A 129 -4.10 -14.16 -9.73
CA HIS A 129 -4.54 -15.44 -9.16
C HIS A 129 -3.88 -15.77 -7.81
N LYS A 130 -2.96 -14.93 -7.31
CA LYS A 130 -2.19 -15.21 -6.10
C LYS A 130 -1.91 -13.96 -5.29
N ILE A 131 -2.34 -13.96 -4.04
CA ILE A 131 -2.08 -12.89 -3.06
C ILE A 131 -1.49 -13.47 -1.78
N TYR A 132 -0.76 -12.65 -1.03
CA TYR A 132 -0.49 -12.89 0.37
C TYR A 132 -1.35 -11.94 1.20
N PHE A 133 -2.12 -12.49 2.13
CA PHE A 133 -3.02 -11.76 3.01
C PHE A 133 -2.51 -11.86 4.45
N LYS A 134 -2.46 -10.75 5.16
CA LYS A 134 -2.02 -10.68 6.55
C LYS A 134 -2.87 -9.69 7.34
N GLN A 135 -3.42 -10.12 8.47
CA GLN A 135 -3.92 -9.24 9.53
C GLN A 135 -2.75 -8.81 10.42
N VAL A 136 -2.62 -7.50 10.64
CA VAL A 136 -1.49 -6.89 11.35
C VAL A 136 -1.76 -6.81 12.86
N ASN A 137 -2.99 -6.52 13.25
CA ASN A 137 -3.39 -6.24 14.63
C ASN A 137 -4.42 -7.25 15.17
N GLY A 138 -4.32 -8.52 14.79
CA GLY A 138 -5.22 -9.59 15.24
C GLY A 138 -4.60 -10.98 15.07
N SER A 139 -5.44 -12.03 15.12
CA SER A 139 -4.98 -13.42 15.02
C SER A 139 -4.24 -13.69 13.70
N SER A 140 -3.19 -14.50 13.77
CA SER A 140 -2.42 -14.94 12.60
C SER A 140 -3.09 -16.06 11.80
N ASP A 141 -4.19 -16.62 12.27
CA ASP A 141 -4.78 -17.86 11.73
C ASP A 141 -5.28 -17.70 10.28
N GLY A 142 -5.61 -16.46 9.88
CA GLY A 142 -5.96 -16.10 8.50
C GLY A 142 -4.78 -15.68 7.62
N ASN A 143 -3.55 -15.62 8.16
CA ASN A 143 -2.40 -15.12 7.42
C ASN A 143 -1.87 -16.19 6.47
N GLY A 144 -1.65 -15.83 5.21
CA GLY A 144 -1.06 -16.77 4.28
C GLY A 144 -1.21 -16.40 2.82
N VAL A 145 -0.80 -17.35 1.99
CA VAL A 145 -0.94 -17.26 0.53
C VAL A 145 -2.30 -17.79 0.12
N PHE A 146 -3.06 -16.95 -0.57
CA PHE A 146 -4.36 -17.31 -1.13
C PHE A 146 -4.31 -17.33 -2.66
N TYR A 147 -5.14 -18.19 -3.22
CA TYR A 147 -5.31 -18.40 -4.64
C TYR A 147 -6.76 -18.10 -5.04
N LYS A 148 -6.91 -17.45 -6.18
CA LYS A 148 -8.24 -17.13 -6.72
C LYS A 148 -8.95 -18.42 -7.19
N TYR A 149 -10.27 -18.47 -7.06
CA TYR A 149 -11.10 -19.60 -7.52
C TYR A 149 -12.51 -19.16 -7.90
#